data_AF-G2TPM0-F1
#
_entry.id   AF-G2TPM0-F1
#
_cell.length_a   1.000
_cell.length_b   1.000
_cell.length_c   1.000
_cell.angle_alpha   90.00
_cell.angle_beta   90.00
_cell.angle_gamma   90.00
#
_symmetry.space_group_name_H-M   'P 1'
#
loop_
_entity.id
_entity.type
_entity.pdbx_description
1 polymer ?
#
loop_
_entity_poly.entity_id
_entity_poly.type
_entity_poly.pdbx_seq_one_letter_code
_entity_poly.pdbx_strand_id
1 'polypeptide(L)' 'MNRWLKWMAVLLLFSAAYRNRYRVLNTVLGYGPARKLAVTAAMRIPGLRSRVMGQVFQ' A
#
# COMPACT_ATOMS: atom_id res chain seq x y z
N MET A 1 15.81 18.23 -5.06
CA MET A 1 15.60 16.78 -5.19
C MET A 1 15.14 16.47 -6.61
N ASN A 2 16.08 16.07 -7.48
CA ASN A 2 15.88 16.01 -8.92
C ASN A 2 14.76 15.02 -9.26
N ARG A 3 13.83 15.44 -10.13
CA ARG A 3 12.62 14.67 -10.50
C ARG A 3 12.97 13.27 -10.99
N TRP A 4 14.08 13.14 -11.72
CA TRP A 4 14.66 11.87 -12.18
C TRP A 4 15.14 10.94 -11.07
N LEU A 5 15.77 11.49 -10.03
CA LEU A 5 16.29 10.70 -8.91
C LEU A 5 15.14 10.01 -8.14
N LYS A 6 13.99 10.68 -8.03
CA LYS A 6 12.79 10.10 -7.42
C LYS A 6 12.28 8.89 -8.20
N TRP A 7 12.22 9.00 -9.53
CA TRP A 7 11.78 7.89 -10.40
C TRP A 7 12.74 6.72 -10.36
N MET A 8 14.06 6.96 -10.34
CA MET A 8 15.05 5.90 -10.17
C MET A 8 14.93 5.19 -8.82
N ALA A 9 14.74 5.94 -7.73
CA ALA A 9 14.55 5.36 -6.40
C ALA A 9 13.28 4.50 -6.32
N VAL A 10 12.18 4.92 -6.96
CA VAL A 10 10.94 4.13 -7.04
C VAL A 10 11.15 2.85 -7.83
N LEU A 11 11.85 2.90 -8.96
CA LEU A 11 12.17 1.73 -9.80
C LEU A 11 13.03 0.70 -9.05
N LEU A 12 14.03 1.18 -8.30
CA LEU A 12 14.90 0.36 -7.47
C LEU A 12 14.13 -0.30 -6.32
N LEU A 13 13.27 0.46 -5.63
CA LEU A 13 12.38 -0.06 -4.60
C LEU A 13 11.42 -1.10 -5.16
N PHE A 14 10.86 -0.86 -6.35
CA PHE A 14 9.95 -1.79 -7.01
C PHE A 14 10.65 -3.10 -7.42
N SER A 15 11.88 -3.01 -7.94
CA SER A 15 12.70 -4.18 -8.29
C SER A 15 13.09 -5.01 -7.05
N ALA A 16 13.52 -4.35 -5.98
CA ALA A 16 13.82 -4.99 -4.71
C ALA A 16 12.57 -5.65 -4.09
N ALA A 17 11.42 -4.98 -4.17
CA ALA A 17 10.14 -5.51 -3.74
C ALA A 17 9.72 -6.73 -4.57
N TYR A 18 9.97 -6.72 -5.87
CA TYR A 18 9.68 -7.83 -6.78
C TYR A 18 10.53 -9.07 -6.48
N ARG A 19 11.84 -8.87 -6.29
CA ARG A 19 12.78 -9.95 -5.96
C ARG A 19 12.46 -10.60 -4.62
N ASN A 20 11.99 -9.79 -3.67
CA ASN A 20 11.63 -10.24 -2.33
C ASN A 20 10.12 -10.37 -2.13
N ARG A 21 9.36 -10.63 -3.22
CA ARG A 21 7.89 -10.66 -3.30
C ARG A 21 7.21 -11.22 -2.05
N TYR A 22 7.62 -12.41 -1.61
CA TYR A 22 7.01 -13.10 -0.47
C TYR A 22 7.39 -12.48 0.87
N ARG A 23 8.64 -12.03 1.04
CA ARG A 23 9.08 -11.34 2.26
C ARG A 23 8.47 -9.94 2.36
N VAL A 24 8.35 -9.22 1.26
CA VAL A 24 7.75 -7.88 1.19
C VAL A 24 6.26 -7.96 1.44
N LEU A 25 5.55 -8.90 0.82
CA LEU A 25 4.13 -9.09 1.12
C LEU A 25 3.94 -9.49 2.59
N ASN A 26 4.77 -10.38 3.12
CA ASN A 26 4.67 -10.80 4.52
C ASN A 26 5.03 -9.67 5.51
N THR A 27 6.02 -8.83 5.20
CA THR A 27 6.34 -7.66 6.03
C THR A 27 5.32 -6.56 5.87
N VAL A 28 4.78 -6.30 4.67
CA VAL A 28 3.72 -5.30 4.44
C VAL A 28 2.40 -5.72 5.10
N LEU A 29 2.04 -7.00 5.01
CA LEU A 29 0.84 -7.55 5.67
C LEU A 29 1.04 -7.68 7.19
N GLY A 30 2.27 -7.95 7.65
CA GLY A 30 2.63 -8.03 9.06
C GLY A 30 2.91 -6.68 9.74
N TYR A 31 3.25 -5.63 8.98
CA TYR A 31 3.47 -4.27 9.53
C TYR A 31 2.12 -3.59 9.78
N GLY A 32 1.75 -3.48 11.05
CA GLY A 32 0.60 -2.66 11.49
C GLY A 32 0.53 -1.26 10.85
N PRO A 33 1.64 -0.53 10.65
CA PRO A 33 1.63 0.77 9.98
C PRO A 33 1.25 0.70 8.50
N ALA A 34 1.70 -0.33 7.77
CA ALA A 34 1.40 -0.50 6.35
C ALA A 34 -0.08 -0.84 6.14
N ARG A 35 -0.64 -1.69 7.00
CA ARG A 35 -2.09 -1.95 7.05
C ARG A 35 -2.88 -0.68 7.34
N LYS A 36 -2.44 0.15 8.29
CA LYS A 36 -3.10 1.43 8.61
C LYS A 36 -3.09 2.38 7.41
N LEU A 37 -1.97 2.47 6.69
CA LEU A 37 -1.88 3.28 5.46
C LEU A 37 -2.79 2.75 4.36
N ALA A 38 -2.80 1.43 4.12
CA ALA A 38 -3.66 0.80 3.13
C ALA A 38 -5.15 1.02 3.42
N VAL A 39 -5.58 0.80 4.67
CA VAL A 39 -6.96 1.05 5.11
C VAL A 39 -7.31 2.53 5.01
N THR A 40 -6.42 3.43 5.43
CA THR A 40 -6.66 4.88 5.35
C THR A 40 -6.77 5.36 3.89
N ALA A 41 -5.95 4.82 3.00
CA ALA A 41 -6.03 5.11 1.57
C ALA A 41 -7.33 4.57 0.96
N ALA A 42 -7.72 3.34 1.28
CA ALA A 42 -8.96 2.74 0.82
C ALA A 42 -10.20 3.50 1.32
N MET A 43 -10.20 3.96 2.57
CA MET A 43 -11.31 4.73 3.18
C MET A 43 -11.44 6.15 2.62
N ARG A 44 -10.41 6.70 1.95
CA ARG A 44 -10.50 7.98 1.25
C ARG A 44 -11.24 7.88 -0.09
N ILE A 45 -11.46 6.67 -0.62
CA ILE A 45 -12.16 6.45 -1.87
C ILE A 45 -13.66 6.31 -1.56
N PRO A 46 -14.54 7.23 -2.00
CA PRO A 46 -15.94 7.26 -1.59
C PRO A 46 -16.72 6.00 -1.98
N GLY A 47 -16.42 5.41 -3.15
CA GLY A 47 -17.09 4.18 -3.62
C GLY A 47 -16.64 2.89 -2.93
N LEU A 48 -15.40 2.84 -2.42
CA LEU A 48 -14.93 1.71 -1.61
C LEU A 48 -15.40 1.85 -0.17
N ARG A 49 -15.35 3.07 0.37
CA ARG A 49 -15.84 3.38 1.72
C ARG A 49 -17.30 2.97 1.90
N SER A 50 -18.19 3.33 0.99
CA SER A 50 -19.63 3.01 1.10
C SER A 50 -19.90 1.50 1.09
N ARG A 51 -19.17 0.74 0.25
CA ARG A 51 -19.29 -0.73 0.18
C ARG A 51 -18.77 -1.41 1.45
N VAL A 52 -17.59 -0.99 1.93
CA VAL A 52 -16.99 -1.57 3.14
C VAL A 52 -17.80 -1.21 4.37
N MET A 53 -18.25 0.04 4.51
CA MET A 53 -19.11 0.44 5.62
C MET A 53 -20.46 -0.29 5.57
N GLY A 54 -21.05 -0.47 4.38
CA GLY A 54 -22.26 -1.28 4.23
C GLY A 54 -22.08 -2.72 4.70
N GLN A 55 -20.97 -3.37 4.35
CA GLN A 55 -20.70 -4.76 4.79
C GLN A 55 -20.29 -4.92 6.25
N VAL A 56 -19.68 -3.90 6.86
CA VAL A 56 -19.19 -3.97 8.25
C VAL A 56 -20.27 -3.60 9.27
N PHE A 57 -21.22 -2.74 8.88
CA PHE A 57 -22.30 -2.26 9.74
C PHE A 57 -23.68 -2.88 9.44
N GLN A 58 -23.76 -3.85 8.50
CA GLN A 58 -24.89 -4.78 8.36
C GLN A 58 -24.58 -6.09 9.07
#